data_AF-A0A7S4SB66-F1
#
_entry.id   AF-A0A7S4SB66-F1
#
_cell.length_a   1.000
_cell.length_b   1.000
_cell.length_c   1.000
_cell.angle_alpha   90.00
_cell.angle_beta   90.00
_cell.angle_gamma   90.00
#
_symmetry.space_group_name_H-M   'P 1'
#
loop_
_entity.id
_entity.type
_entity.pdbx_description
1 polymer ?
#
loop_
_entity_poly.entity_id
_entity_poly.type
_entity_poly.pdbx_seq_one_letter_code
_entity_poly.pdbx_strand_id
1 'polypeptide(L)'
;MRSLPDAGLAQASPPLPGSSTLKALTSQQSPWRPPSTPEAQEVAASEVVERHACPRASDGQLEGKMSYTNMPPTCAISTGQSMEAESSALDGIQGCITFSDKSLLRGSRAFQLQRRGGQIFKNSEGSAATFNLSAPVVRLKAFISHNWSTPRRDKHMCLAMYFSWWHACVVMLLVACALTALTASGFLPALDFGEYGEAGFVCSAFCPLVFLLELFTCSEIFATLGFSGPTVFLDKTCIHQTNKDLQREGI
;
A
#
# COMPACT_ATOMS: atom_id res chain seq x y z
N MET A 1 38.97 32.52 -38.96
CA MET A 1 38.12 32.63 -40.16
C MET A 1 37.98 31.25 -40.78
N ARG A 2 36.87 30.55 -40.52
CA ARG A 2 36.51 29.30 -41.20
C ARG A 2 35.14 29.53 -41.84
N SER A 3 35.10 29.31 -43.15
CA SER A 3 33.95 29.47 -44.04
C SER A 3 32.91 28.37 -43.78
N LEU A 4 31.65 28.80 -43.66
CA LEU A 4 30.47 27.94 -43.74
C LEU A 4 30.09 27.78 -45.21
N PRO A 5 29.64 26.59 -45.66
CA PRO A 5 28.84 26.46 -46.87
C PRO A 5 27.35 26.51 -46.53
N ASP A 6 26.67 27.45 -47.18
CA ASP A 6 25.23 27.48 -47.44
C ASP A 6 24.83 26.45 -48.52
N ALA A 7 23.51 26.28 -48.64
CA ALA A 7 22.74 25.42 -49.57
C ALA A 7 22.50 24.00 -49.02
N GLY A 8 21.26 23.53 -48.82
CA GLY A 8 20.00 23.93 -49.42
C GLY A 8 19.32 22.66 -49.91
N LEU A 9 18.05 22.44 -49.54
CA LEU A 9 17.02 21.70 -50.28
C LEU A 9 15.86 21.38 -49.33
N ALA A 10 14.80 22.16 -49.47
CA ALA A 10 13.48 21.84 -48.93
C ALA A 10 12.96 20.59 -49.65
N GLN A 11 12.83 19.48 -48.93
CA GLN A 11 12.02 18.35 -49.36
C GLN A 11 10.57 18.59 -48.93
N ALA A 12 9.69 18.66 -49.93
CA ALA A 12 8.25 18.67 -49.76
C ALA A 12 7.79 17.34 -49.16
N SER A 13 7.16 17.40 -47.99
CA SER A 13 6.50 16.26 -47.38
C SER A 13 5.26 15.84 -48.20
N PRO A 14 5.03 14.53 -48.41
CA PRO A 14 3.82 14.05 -49.07
C PRO A 14 2.57 14.29 -48.20
N PRO A 15 1.40 14.50 -48.82
CA PRO A 15 0.14 14.70 -48.12
C PRO A 15 -0.25 13.43 -47.36
N LEU A 16 -0.56 13.59 -46.06
CA LEU A 16 -1.08 12.53 -45.22
C LEU A 16 -2.45 12.05 -45.75
N PRO A 17 -2.65 10.74 -45.93
CA PRO A 17 -3.93 10.19 -46.32
C PRO A 17 -4.92 10.20 -45.15
N GLY A 18 -6.13 10.70 -45.41
CA GLY A 18 -7.35 10.11 -44.87
C GLY A 18 -7.66 10.40 -43.39
N SER A 19 -8.19 11.60 -43.14
CA SER A 19 -9.15 11.84 -42.05
C SER A 19 -10.44 11.04 -42.31
N SER A 20 -10.40 9.74 -42.04
CA SER A 20 -11.59 8.89 -41.94
C SER A 20 -12.16 9.03 -40.53
N THR A 21 -13.09 9.97 -40.40
CA THR A 21 -14.39 9.75 -39.77
C THR A 21 -14.39 8.88 -38.50
N LEU A 22 -13.96 9.45 -37.38
CA LEU A 22 -14.42 9.00 -36.06
C LEU A 22 -15.91 9.31 -35.97
N LYS A 23 -16.74 8.37 -36.45
CA LYS A 23 -18.15 8.28 -36.09
C LYS A 23 -18.20 8.14 -34.57
N ALA A 24 -18.72 9.18 -33.93
CA ALA A 24 -19.21 9.11 -32.58
C ALA A 24 -20.19 7.92 -32.48
N LEU A 25 -19.73 6.82 -31.90
CA LEU A 25 -20.62 5.87 -31.24
C LEU A 25 -21.01 6.49 -29.90
N THR A 26 -21.92 7.45 -29.99
CA THR A 26 -22.81 7.82 -28.90
C THR A 26 -23.66 6.58 -28.63
N SER A 27 -23.14 5.70 -27.79
CA SER A 27 -23.93 4.66 -27.14
C SER A 27 -25.10 5.37 -26.48
N GLN A 28 -26.31 5.15 -27.01
CA GLN A 28 -27.56 5.44 -26.34
C GLN A 28 -27.56 4.71 -24.99
N GLN A 29 -27.05 5.36 -23.95
CA GLN A 29 -27.48 5.07 -22.60
C GLN A 29 -28.86 5.71 -22.48
N SER A 30 -29.88 4.87 -22.65
CA SER A 30 -31.23 5.17 -22.18
C SER A 30 -31.14 5.60 -20.72
N PRO A 31 -31.78 6.70 -20.31
CA PRO A 31 -31.83 7.10 -18.91
C PRO A 31 -32.53 5.99 -18.13
N TRP A 32 -31.80 5.36 -17.21
CA TRP A 32 -32.39 4.46 -16.23
C TRP A 32 -33.39 5.26 -15.41
N ARG A 33 -34.69 5.00 -15.61
CA ARG A 33 -35.75 5.47 -14.71
C ARG A 33 -35.78 4.52 -13.51
N PRO A 34 -35.60 5.01 -12.28
CA PRO A 34 -35.94 4.19 -11.11
C PRO A 34 -37.44 3.83 -11.19
N PRO A 35 -37.82 2.60 -10.78
CA PRO A 35 -39.23 2.26 -10.60
C PRO A 35 -39.83 3.23 -9.57
N SER A 36 -40.90 3.90 -9.98
CA SER A 36 -41.76 4.66 -9.08
C SER A 36 -42.50 3.67 -8.19
N THR A 37 -41.97 3.41 -7.00
CA THR A 37 -42.74 2.78 -5.92
C THR A 37 -43.44 3.87 -5.11
N PRO A 38 -44.78 3.85 -5.04
CA PRO A 38 -45.52 4.63 -4.06
C PRO A 38 -45.53 3.83 -2.76
N GLU A 39 -44.79 4.26 -1.74
CA GLU A 39 -45.14 4.11 -0.32
C GLU A 39 -43.98 4.64 0.53
N ALA A 40 -44.12 5.92 0.88
CA ALA A 40 -43.53 6.45 2.09
C ALA A 40 -44.51 6.15 3.24
N GLN A 41 -44.08 5.38 4.22
CA GLN A 41 -44.53 5.45 5.61
C GLN A 41 -43.35 4.95 6.46
N GLU A 42 -42.58 5.87 7.04
CA GLU A 42 -42.82 6.32 8.43
C GLU A 42 -42.16 5.35 9.42
N VAL A 43 -40.87 5.57 9.71
CA VAL A 43 -40.35 5.55 11.09
C VAL A 43 -39.22 6.58 11.16
N ALA A 44 -39.57 7.77 11.62
CA ALA A 44 -38.61 8.67 12.24
C ALA A 44 -38.25 8.08 13.61
N ALA A 45 -37.04 7.55 13.74
CA ALA A 45 -36.42 7.33 15.04
C ALA A 45 -35.12 8.14 15.08
N SER A 46 -35.22 9.25 15.80
CA SER A 46 -34.11 10.08 16.22
C SER A 46 -33.22 9.25 17.14
N GLU A 47 -32.06 8.80 16.66
CA GLU A 47 -31.02 8.25 17.53
C GLU A 47 -29.95 9.33 17.74
N VAL A 48 -30.14 10.06 18.83
CA VAL A 48 -29.13 10.88 19.48
C VAL A 48 -27.97 9.96 19.84
N VAL A 49 -26.92 9.96 19.01
CA VAL A 49 -25.64 9.36 19.38
C VAL A 49 -25.02 10.27 20.44
N GLU A 50 -25.29 9.90 21.70
CA GLU A 50 -24.55 10.35 22.88
C GLU A 50 -23.07 10.09 22.63
N ARG A 51 -22.31 11.18 22.42
CA ARG A 51 -20.85 11.13 22.44
C ARG A 51 -20.44 10.82 23.87
N HIS A 52 -20.15 9.56 24.16
CA HIS A 52 -19.38 9.21 25.35
C HIS A 52 -18.00 9.86 25.22
N ALA A 53 -17.83 10.97 25.94
CA ALA A 53 -16.57 11.63 26.15
C ALA A 53 -15.61 10.62 26.81
N CYS A 54 -14.49 10.34 26.14
CA CYS A 54 -13.36 9.67 26.77
C CYS A 54 -12.89 10.57 27.93
N PRO A 55 -12.80 10.07 29.18
CA PRO A 55 -12.32 10.89 30.28
C PRO A 55 -10.89 11.35 29.99
N ARG A 56 -10.70 12.66 29.99
CA ARG A 56 -9.39 13.31 29.94
C ARG A 56 -8.63 12.85 31.19
N ALA A 57 -7.57 12.07 31.00
CA ALA A 57 -6.63 11.75 32.07
C ALA A 57 -6.10 13.06 32.63
N SER A 58 -6.46 13.34 33.88
CA SER A 58 -5.96 14.48 34.65
C SER A 58 -4.45 14.35 34.83
N ASP A 59 -3.76 15.45 34.56
CA ASP A 59 -2.34 15.65 34.83
C ASP A 59 -2.04 15.40 36.32
N GLY A 60 -1.61 14.18 36.62
CA GLY A 60 -1.05 13.78 37.90
C GLY A 60 0.46 13.84 37.86
N GLN A 61 1.00 14.97 38.33
CA GLN A 61 2.43 15.17 38.59
C GLN A 61 2.90 14.16 39.65
N LEU A 62 3.63 13.13 39.21
CA LEU A 62 4.32 12.17 40.07
C LEU A 62 5.83 12.23 39.79
N GLU A 63 6.53 13.03 40.60
CA GLU A 63 7.97 12.89 40.79
C GLU A 63 8.23 11.59 41.57
N GLY A 64 8.51 10.51 40.85
CA GLY A 64 8.91 9.23 41.43
C GLY A 64 10.30 8.83 40.94
N LYS A 65 11.31 8.93 41.82
CA LYS A 65 12.65 8.35 41.60
C LYS A 65 12.52 6.84 41.39
N MET A 66 12.72 6.38 40.15
CA MET A 66 12.71 4.96 39.79
C MET A 66 14.05 4.32 40.17
N SER A 67 14.05 3.50 41.23
CA SER A 67 15.19 2.69 41.67
C SER A 67 15.21 1.37 40.88
N TYR A 68 16.26 1.14 40.09
CA TYR A 68 16.44 0.00 39.17
C TYR A 68 16.99 -1.28 39.83
N THR A 69 16.58 -1.63 41.05
CA THR A 69 17.25 -2.73 41.80
C THR A 69 16.43 -4.00 42.00
N ASN A 70 15.22 -4.14 41.46
CA ASN A 70 14.44 -5.38 41.60
C ASN A 70 13.81 -5.82 40.28
N MET A 71 14.61 -6.41 39.39
CA MET A 71 14.07 -7.29 38.33
C MET A 71 13.92 -8.71 38.90
N PRO A 72 12.73 -9.32 38.84
CA PRO A 72 12.54 -10.72 39.22
C PRO A 72 13.29 -11.65 38.25
N PRO A 73 13.71 -12.83 38.71
CA PRO A 73 14.43 -13.79 37.88
C PRO A 73 13.59 -14.22 36.68
N THR A 74 14.25 -14.21 35.52
CA THR A 74 13.76 -14.63 34.22
C THR A 74 13.04 -15.96 34.30
N CYS A 75 11.76 -15.96 33.95
CA CYS A 75 10.94 -17.15 33.78
C CYS A 75 11.58 -18.02 32.69
N ALA A 76 12.05 -19.21 33.05
CA ALA A 76 12.62 -20.17 32.13
C ALA A 76 11.55 -20.60 31.12
N ILE A 77 11.80 -20.31 29.84
CA ILE A 77 10.95 -20.71 28.72
C ILE A 77 11.07 -22.22 28.58
N SER A 78 10.00 -22.94 28.95
CA SER A 78 9.81 -24.36 28.67
C SER A 78 9.41 -24.52 27.21
N THR A 79 10.39 -24.80 26.33
CA THR A 79 10.23 -24.82 24.86
C THR A 79 9.80 -26.18 24.28
N GLY A 80 9.27 -27.11 25.10
CA GLY A 80 9.23 -28.53 24.72
C GLY A 80 7.89 -29.15 24.33
N GLN A 81 6.74 -28.56 24.71
CA GLN A 81 5.45 -29.28 24.64
C GLN A 81 4.29 -28.53 23.94
N SER A 82 4.50 -27.32 23.37
CA SER A 82 3.38 -26.56 22.78
C SER A 82 3.21 -26.70 21.25
N MET A 83 4.16 -27.31 20.52
CA MET A 83 4.06 -27.36 19.05
C MET A 83 2.99 -28.33 18.52
N GLU A 84 2.72 -29.44 19.20
CA GLU A 84 1.72 -30.42 18.73
C GLU A 84 0.28 -29.92 18.97
N ALA A 85 0.04 -29.18 20.05
CA ALA A 85 -1.27 -28.59 20.34
C ALA A 85 -1.62 -27.43 19.38
N GLU A 86 -0.63 -26.64 18.95
CA GLU A 86 -0.86 -25.61 17.93
C GLU A 86 -1.18 -26.21 16.55
N SER A 87 -0.55 -27.32 16.17
CA SER A 87 -0.82 -27.98 14.88
C SER A 87 -2.27 -28.44 14.76
N SER A 88 -2.85 -29.03 15.82
CA SER A 88 -4.24 -29.50 15.78
C SER A 88 -5.26 -28.35 15.79
N ALA A 89 -4.93 -27.20 16.37
CA ALA A 89 -5.79 -26.01 16.30
C ALA A 89 -5.76 -25.35 14.92
N LEU A 90 -4.61 -25.40 14.24
CA LEU A 90 -4.45 -24.88 12.87
C LEU A 90 -5.24 -25.71 11.85
N ASP A 91 -5.32 -27.03 12.01
CA ASP A 91 -6.10 -27.90 11.11
C ASP A 91 -7.62 -27.59 11.18
N GLY A 92 -8.15 -27.28 12.36
CA GLY A 92 -9.55 -26.87 12.53
C GLY A 92 -9.86 -25.51 11.90
N ILE A 93 -8.91 -24.58 11.94
CA ILE A 93 -9.04 -23.25 11.30
C ILE A 93 -8.94 -23.37 9.78
N GLN A 94 -8.16 -24.31 9.26
CA GLN A 94 -7.97 -24.51 7.83
C GLN A 94 -9.27 -24.92 7.11
N GLY A 95 -10.17 -25.64 7.81
CA GLY A 95 -11.52 -25.95 7.32
C GLY A 95 -12.45 -24.73 7.20
N CYS A 96 -12.29 -23.72 8.07
CA CYS A 96 -13.13 -22.51 8.05
C CYS A 96 -12.65 -21.43 7.07
N ILE A 97 -11.40 -21.53 6.59
CA ILE A 97 -10.78 -20.53 5.68
C ILE A 97 -10.77 -21.01 4.22
N THR A 98 -11.16 -22.26 3.96
CA THR A 98 -11.19 -22.81 2.59
C THR A 98 -12.54 -22.60 1.93
N PHE A 99 -12.57 -21.77 0.88
CA PHE A 99 -13.75 -21.62 0.04
C PHE A 99 -13.99 -22.92 -0.75
N SER A 100 -15.20 -23.47 -0.66
CA SER A 100 -15.61 -24.64 -1.45
C SER A 100 -15.45 -24.40 -2.94
N ASP A 101 -15.76 -23.17 -3.38
CA ASP A 101 -15.48 -22.70 -4.73
C ASP A 101 -14.29 -21.73 -4.73
N LYS A 102 -13.18 -22.17 -5.34
CA LYS A 102 -11.96 -21.39 -5.50
C LYS A 102 -12.14 -20.18 -6.42
N SER A 103 -13.21 -20.14 -7.22
CA SER A 103 -13.52 -19.03 -8.12
C SER A 103 -13.96 -17.77 -7.35
N LEU A 104 -14.51 -17.95 -6.14
CA LEU A 104 -14.98 -16.87 -5.28
C LEU A 104 -13.83 -16.14 -4.57
N LEU A 105 -12.68 -16.78 -4.40
CA LEU A 105 -11.53 -16.18 -3.75
C LEU A 105 -10.91 -15.12 -4.67
N ARG A 106 -11.08 -13.85 -4.33
CA ARG A 106 -10.49 -12.73 -5.07
C ARG A 106 -9.34 -12.09 -4.31
N GLY A 107 -8.41 -11.51 -5.06
CA GLY A 107 -7.29 -10.79 -4.49
C GLY A 107 -6.82 -9.65 -5.38
N SER A 108 -6.30 -8.61 -4.75
CA SER A 108 -5.72 -7.43 -5.39
C SER A 108 -4.20 -7.46 -5.27
N ARG A 109 -3.47 -6.83 -6.20
CA ARG A 109 -2.01 -6.74 -6.11
C ARG A 109 -1.61 -5.68 -5.09
N ALA A 110 -0.72 -6.00 -4.15
CA ALA A 110 -0.30 -5.06 -3.10
C ALA A 110 0.23 -3.72 -3.67
N PHE A 111 1.03 -3.77 -4.73
CA PHE A 111 1.53 -2.56 -5.40
C PHE A 111 0.41 -1.69 -5.96
N GLN A 112 -0.65 -2.28 -6.50
CA GLN A 112 -1.82 -1.52 -6.97
C GLN A 112 -2.54 -0.83 -5.81
N LEU A 113 -2.63 -1.49 -4.64
CA LEU A 113 -3.24 -0.90 -3.44
C LEU A 113 -2.43 0.27 -2.89
N GLN A 114 -1.11 0.27 -3.08
CA GLN A 114 -0.22 1.34 -2.63
C GLN A 114 -0.16 2.54 -3.59
N ARG A 115 -0.71 2.43 -4.81
CA ARG A 115 -0.67 3.51 -5.79
C ARG A 115 -1.29 4.81 -5.27
N ARG A 116 -0.69 5.91 -5.69
CA ARG A 116 -1.03 7.30 -5.37
C ARG A 116 -1.10 7.50 -3.86
N GLY A 117 -0.13 6.94 -3.14
CA GLY A 117 -0.05 6.99 -1.68
C GLY A 117 -1.21 6.27 -0.99
N GLY A 118 -1.61 5.10 -1.52
CA GLY A 118 -2.71 4.33 -0.97
C GLY A 118 -4.08 5.00 -1.18
N GLN A 119 -4.33 5.57 -2.35
CA GLN A 119 -5.59 6.27 -2.67
C GLN A 119 -6.83 5.38 -2.41
N ILE A 120 -6.70 4.07 -2.57
CA ILE A 120 -7.76 3.09 -2.33
C ILE A 120 -8.26 3.08 -0.88
N PHE A 121 -7.39 3.44 0.07
CA PHE A 121 -7.69 3.48 1.50
C PHE A 121 -8.38 4.76 1.95
N LYS A 122 -8.75 5.67 1.03
CA LYS A 122 -9.62 6.81 1.35
C LYS A 122 -10.94 6.30 1.96
N ASN A 123 -11.44 7.01 2.96
CA ASN A 123 -12.74 6.74 3.59
C ASN A 123 -13.87 7.08 2.60
N SER A 124 -14.11 6.16 1.68
CA SER A 124 -15.17 6.19 0.68
C SER A 124 -15.65 4.77 0.48
N GLU A 125 -16.90 4.63 0.05
CA GLU A 125 -17.42 3.33 -0.38
C GLU A 125 -16.64 2.79 -1.58
N GLY A 126 -16.64 1.46 -1.73
CA GLY A 126 -16.11 0.80 -2.93
C GLY A 126 -17.08 0.96 -4.10
N SER A 127 -16.56 0.99 -5.31
CA SER A 127 -17.35 1.01 -6.55
C SER A 127 -17.07 -0.25 -7.37
N ALA A 128 -17.84 -0.49 -8.43
CA ALA A 128 -17.54 -1.56 -9.39
C ALA A 128 -16.12 -1.44 -9.98
N ALA A 129 -15.62 -0.21 -10.20
CA ALA A 129 -14.25 0.01 -10.65
C ALA A 129 -13.21 -0.44 -9.60
N THR A 130 -13.49 -0.20 -8.32
CA THR A 130 -12.66 -0.68 -7.20
C THR A 130 -12.68 -2.21 -7.11
N PHE A 131 -13.84 -2.83 -7.33
CA PHE A 131 -13.99 -4.29 -7.37
C PHE A 131 -13.18 -4.93 -8.51
N ASN A 132 -13.17 -4.29 -9.68
CA ASN A 132 -12.42 -4.75 -10.86
C ASN A 132 -10.88 -4.69 -10.69
N LEU A 133 -10.36 -4.10 -9.60
CA LEU A 133 -8.93 -4.17 -9.26
C LEU A 133 -8.54 -5.53 -8.67
N SER A 134 -9.51 -6.30 -8.16
CA SER A 134 -9.28 -7.67 -7.73
C SER A 134 -9.53 -8.65 -8.87
N ALA A 135 -8.88 -9.81 -8.82
CA ALA A 135 -9.12 -10.93 -9.73
C ALA A 135 -9.28 -12.23 -8.93
N PRO A 136 -9.97 -13.26 -9.47
CA PRO A 136 -9.97 -14.59 -8.88
C PRO A 136 -8.54 -15.12 -8.73
N VAL A 137 -8.21 -15.65 -7.56
CA VAL A 137 -6.87 -16.14 -7.23
C VAL A 137 -6.94 -17.43 -6.43
N VAL A 138 -5.94 -18.28 -6.62
CA VAL A 138 -5.86 -19.57 -5.91
C VAL A 138 -5.34 -19.40 -4.48
N ARG A 139 -4.52 -18.37 -4.24
CA ARG A 139 -3.85 -18.11 -2.95
C ARG A 139 -3.69 -16.63 -2.68
N LEU A 140 -3.79 -16.29 -1.39
CA LEU A 140 -3.54 -14.95 -0.86
C LEU A 140 -2.29 -14.99 0.01
N LYS A 141 -1.47 -13.94 -0.05
CA LYS A 141 -0.29 -13.81 0.82
C LYS A 141 -0.63 -13.15 2.15
N ALA A 142 -1.56 -12.20 2.14
CA ALA A 142 -1.97 -11.46 3.32
C ALA A 142 -3.44 -11.04 3.21
N PHE A 143 -4.04 -10.83 4.38
CA PHE A 143 -5.39 -10.29 4.55
C PHE A 143 -5.29 -8.88 5.14
N ILE A 144 -5.94 -7.91 4.51
CA ILE A 144 -5.94 -6.51 4.93
C ILE A 144 -7.39 -6.12 5.21
N SER A 145 -7.74 -6.03 6.49
CA SER A 145 -9.05 -5.53 6.90
C SER A 145 -9.15 -4.03 6.69
N HIS A 146 -10.32 -3.56 6.23
CA HIS A 146 -10.55 -2.13 6.11
C HIS A 146 -11.09 -1.54 7.41
N ASN A 147 -10.19 -1.05 8.28
CA ASN A 147 -10.62 -0.30 9.46
C ASN A 147 -10.90 1.18 9.11
N TRP A 148 -12.17 1.60 9.10
CA TRP A 148 -12.58 2.97 8.77
C TRP A 148 -12.05 4.04 9.73
N SER A 149 -11.70 3.68 10.96
CA SER A 149 -11.19 4.63 11.95
C SER A 149 -9.72 4.99 11.74
N THR A 150 -8.93 4.13 11.09
CA THR A 150 -7.50 4.39 10.86
C THR A 150 -7.29 5.32 9.66
N PRO A 151 -6.53 6.42 9.82
CA PRO A 151 -6.18 7.32 8.73
C PRO A 151 -5.52 6.60 7.55
N ARG A 152 -5.77 7.14 6.34
CA ARG A 152 -5.20 6.61 5.09
C ARG A 152 -3.67 6.50 5.11
N ARG A 153 -2.99 7.52 5.67
CA ARG A 153 -1.53 7.59 5.68
C ARG A 153 -0.91 6.46 6.49
N ASP A 154 -1.51 6.13 7.63
CA ASP A 154 -1.01 5.09 8.52
C ASP A 154 -1.15 3.71 7.88
N LYS A 155 -2.29 3.45 7.22
CA LYS A 155 -2.49 2.22 6.42
C LYS A 155 -1.46 2.11 5.30
N HIS A 156 -1.23 3.20 4.56
CA HIS A 156 -0.27 3.22 3.48
C HIS A 156 1.17 3.00 3.99
N MET A 157 1.57 3.68 5.06
CA MET A 157 2.89 3.54 5.67
C MET A 157 3.11 2.13 6.20
N CYS A 158 2.13 1.55 6.89
CA CYS A 158 2.18 0.17 7.36
C CYS A 158 2.42 -0.81 6.20
N LEU A 159 1.66 -0.66 5.11
CA LEU A 159 1.85 -1.51 3.93
C LEU A 159 3.19 -1.27 3.24
N ALA A 160 3.66 -0.02 3.15
CA ALA A 160 4.95 0.32 2.57
C ALA A 160 6.09 -0.34 3.35
N MET A 161 6.06 -0.25 4.68
CA MET A 161 6.98 -0.98 5.55
C MET A 161 6.85 -2.49 5.36
N TYR A 162 5.65 -3.06 5.35
CA TYR A 162 5.49 -4.51 5.26
C TYR A 162 5.96 -5.10 3.91
N PHE A 163 5.60 -4.47 2.78
CA PHE A 163 5.88 -5.03 1.45
C PHE A 163 7.17 -4.52 0.80
N SER A 164 7.64 -3.31 1.14
CA SER A 164 8.77 -2.66 0.47
C SER A 164 10.03 -2.57 1.33
N TRP A 165 9.98 -2.91 2.63
CA TRP A 165 11.13 -2.79 3.53
C TRP A 165 12.38 -3.48 3.02
N TRP A 166 12.26 -4.76 2.62
CA TRP A 166 13.41 -5.53 2.15
C TRP A 166 14.06 -4.89 0.91
N HIS A 167 13.24 -4.45 -0.05
CA HIS A 167 13.72 -3.78 -1.25
C HIS A 167 14.43 -2.46 -0.90
N ALA A 168 13.83 -1.64 -0.04
CA ALA A 168 14.42 -0.39 0.43
C ALA A 168 15.77 -0.61 1.14
N CYS A 169 15.88 -1.64 1.99
CA CYS A 169 17.15 -1.99 2.64
C CYS A 169 18.23 -2.42 1.64
N VAL A 170 17.89 -3.27 0.67
CA VAL A 170 18.85 -3.74 -0.34
C VAL A 170 19.35 -2.57 -1.21
N VAL A 171 18.44 -1.72 -1.70
CA VAL A 171 18.81 -0.55 -2.50
C VAL A 171 19.65 0.43 -1.69
N MET A 172 19.24 0.74 -0.46
CA MET A 172 20.01 1.60 0.44
C MET A 172 21.41 1.04 0.68
N LEU A 173 21.55 -0.27 0.92
CA LEU A 173 22.84 -0.91 1.13
C LEU A 173 23.75 -0.79 -0.10
N LEU A 174 23.21 -1.04 -1.30
CA LEU A 174 23.96 -0.89 -2.55
C LEU A 174 24.43 0.55 -2.76
N VAL A 175 23.56 1.53 -2.49
CA VAL A 175 23.92 2.96 -2.55
C VAL A 175 24.97 3.31 -1.51
N ALA A 176 24.84 2.83 -0.27
CA ALA A 176 25.83 3.04 0.78
C ALA A 176 27.21 2.50 0.35
N CYS A 177 27.28 1.26 -0.13
CA CYS A 177 28.53 0.68 -0.63
C CYS A 177 29.14 1.50 -1.77
N ALA A 178 28.33 1.97 -2.73
CA ALA A 178 28.81 2.80 -3.84
C ALA A 178 29.35 4.16 -3.35
N LEU A 179 28.63 4.83 -2.44
CA LEU A 179 29.07 6.10 -1.86
C LEU A 179 30.35 5.93 -1.03
N THR A 180 30.45 4.87 -0.23
CA THR A 180 31.67 4.54 0.51
C THR A 180 32.85 4.30 -0.42
N ALA A 181 32.68 3.54 -1.51
CA ALA A 181 33.74 3.30 -2.48
C ALA A 181 34.21 4.60 -3.17
N LEU A 182 33.28 5.50 -3.49
CA LEU A 182 33.59 6.81 -4.07
C LEU A 182 34.32 7.72 -3.07
N THR A 183 33.93 7.72 -1.79
CA THR A 183 34.65 8.44 -0.73
C THR A 183 36.05 7.88 -0.54
N ALA A 184 36.21 6.55 -0.47
CA ALA A 184 37.51 5.89 -0.33
C ALA A 184 38.45 6.15 -1.52
N SER A 185 37.88 6.39 -2.71
CA SER A 185 38.62 6.74 -3.92
C SER A 185 38.92 8.25 -4.04
N GLY A 186 38.51 9.06 -3.07
CA GLY A 186 38.73 10.51 -3.07
C GLY A 186 37.80 11.31 -4.00
N PHE A 187 36.76 10.69 -4.57
CA PHE A 187 35.78 11.37 -5.43
C PHE A 187 34.71 12.12 -4.62
N LEU A 188 34.45 11.70 -3.38
CA LEU A 188 33.51 12.36 -2.47
C LEU A 188 34.25 12.83 -1.22
N PRO A 189 33.87 13.99 -0.64
CA PRO A 189 34.51 14.51 0.56
C PRO A 189 34.22 13.60 1.77
N ALA A 190 35.26 13.29 2.52
CA ALA A 190 35.15 12.80 3.89
C ALA A 190 35.19 14.00 4.85
N LEU A 191 34.36 13.99 5.90
CA LEU A 191 34.48 14.96 6.98
C LEU A 191 35.36 14.36 8.07
N ASP A 192 36.42 15.08 8.44
CA ASP A 192 37.26 14.75 9.59
C ASP A 192 36.61 15.30 10.86
N PHE A 193 36.27 14.41 11.80
CA PHE A 193 35.70 14.76 13.10
C PHE A 193 36.78 14.77 14.21
N GLY A 194 38.06 14.91 13.85
CA GLY A 194 39.17 14.97 14.78
C GLY A 194 39.39 13.63 15.46
N GLU A 195 39.19 13.57 16.78
CA GLU A 195 39.42 12.34 17.58
C GLU A 195 38.53 11.15 17.16
N TYR A 196 37.41 11.40 16.49
CA TYR A 196 36.48 10.36 16.03
C TYR A 196 36.79 9.82 14.63
N GLY A 197 37.81 10.36 13.96
CA GLY A 197 38.22 9.99 12.61
C GLY A 197 37.34 10.56 11.50
N GLU A 198 37.56 10.06 10.28
CA GLU A 198 36.83 10.47 9.08
C GLU A 198 35.48 9.76 8.97
N ALA A 199 34.40 10.53 8.73
CA ALA A 199 33.09 9.96 8.41
C ALA A 199 32.55 10.46 7.06
N GLY A 200 31.90 9.56 6.32
CA GLY A 200 31.29 9.85 5.03
C GLY A 200 29.97 10.62 5.18
N PHE A 201 30.04 11.95 5.30
CA PHE A 201 28.87 12.82 5.40
C PHE A 201 27.82 12.58 4.32
N VAL A 202 28.27 12.40 3.07
CA VAL A 202 27.39 12.13 1.92
C VAL A 202 26.62 10.83 2.14
N CYS A 203 27.27 9.76 2.61
CA CYS A 203 26.61 8.49 2.90
C CYS A 203 25.54 8.66 3.99
N SER A 204 25.87 9.31 5.11
CA SER A 204 24.96 9.52 6.23
C SER A 204 23.75 10.40 5.88
N ALA A 205 23.94 11.41 5.02
CA ALA A 205 22.85 12.30 4.61
C ALA A 205 21.94 11.67 3.54
N PHE A 206 22.52 10.98 2.55
CA PHE A 206 21.75 10.47 1.41
C PHE A 206 21.11 9.10 1.63
N CYS A 207 21.71 8.21 2.42
CA CYS A 207 21.14 6.87 2.63
C CYS A 207 19.72 6.90 3.22
N PRO A 208 19.41 7.70 4.26
CA PRO A 208 18.04 7.82 4.76
C PRO A 208 17.06 8.36 3.72
N LEU A 209 17.49 9.32 2.88
CA LEU A 209 16.67 9.89 1.82
C LEU A 209 16.36 8.85 0.73
N VAL A 210 17.36 8.09 0.31
CA VAL A 210 17.22 6.99 -0.64
C VAL A 210 16.31 5.90 -0.08
N PHE A 211 16.51 5.53 1.18
CA PHE A 211 15.66 4.54 1.85
C PHE A 211 14.19 4.99 1.87
N LEU A 212 13.90 6.22 2.29
CA LEU A 212 12.53 6.75 2.33
C LEU A 212 11.94 6.88 0.93
N LEU A 213 12.72 7.35 -0.04
CA LEU A 213 12.27 7.45 -1.44
C LEU A 213 11.89 6.06 -1.96
N GLU A 214 12.76 5.07 -1.80
CA GLU A 214 12.52 3.70 -2.26
C GLU A 214 11.30 3.09 -1.55
N LEU A 215 11.21 3.25 -0.22
CA LEU A 215 10.11 2.73 0.57
C LEU A 215 8.73 3.19 0.04
N PHE A 216 8.60 4.45 -0.38
CA PHE A 216 7.34 5.00 -0.86
C PHE A 216 7.12 4.89 -2.38
N THR A 217 8.18 4.87 -3.19
CA THR A 217 8.07 4.94 -4.66
C THR A 217 8.24 3.59 -5.36
N CYS A 218 8.87 2.61 -4.71
CA CYS A 218 9.13 1.29 -5.28
C CYS A 218 7.86 0.63 -5.84
N SER A 219 6.75 0.73 -5.10
CA SER A 219 5.45 0.18 -5.52
C SER A 219 4.91 0.79 -6.83
N GLU A 220 5.14 2.08 -7.06
CA GLU A 220 4.75 2.75 -8.30
C GLU A 220 5.67 2.36 -9.45
N ILE A 221 6.98 2.30 -9.21
CA ILE A 221 7.97 1.86 -10.20
C ILE A 221 7.65 0.43 -10.66
N PHE A 222 7.36 -0.47 -9.73
CA PHE A 222 7.01 -1.84 -10.08
C PHE A 222 5.67 -1.95 -10.79
N ALA A 223 4.68 -1.15 -10.39
CA ALA A 223 3.40 -1.10 -11.08
C ALA A 223 3.53 -0.58 -12.53
N THR A 224 4.38 0.43 -12.79
CA THR A 224 4.59 0.97 -14.14
C THR A 224 5.40 0.04 -15.03
N LEU A 225 6.34 -0.71 -14.45
CA LEU A 225 7.12 -1.75 -15.16
C LEU A 225 6.34 -3.05 -15.38
N GLY A 226 5.09 -3.15 -14.90
CA GLY A 226 4.25 -4.34 -15.07
C GLY A 226 4.59 -5.49 -14.14
N PHE A 227 5.41 -5.27 -13.11
CA PHE A 227 5.69 -6.29 -12.11
C PHE A 227 4.44 -6.59 -11.28
N SER A 228 4.12 -7.88 -11.18
CA SER A 228 3.02 -8.35 -10.35
C SER A 228 3.51 -8.54 -8.93
N GLY A 229 3.12 -7.63 -8.03
CA GLY A 229 3.36 -7.77 -6.59
C GLY A 229 2.59 -8.93 -5.95
N PRO A 230 2.78 -9.16 -4.64
CA PRO A 230 2.04 -10.18 -3.91
C PRO A 230 0.53 -9.90 -3.98
N THR A 231 -0.26 -10.97 -4.12
CA THR A 231 -1.71 -10.89 -4.09
C THR A 231 -2.18 -10.88 -2.64
N VAL A 232 -3.03 -9.92 -2.30
CA VAL A 232 -3.57 -9.71 -0.97
C VAL A 232 -5.09 -9.53 -1.03
N PHE A 233 -5.77 -9.92 0.03
CA PHE A 233 -7.19 -9.65 0.18
C PHE A 233 -7.36 -8.27 0.81
N LEU A 234 -8.27 -7.48 0.25
CA LEU A 234 -8.71 -6.22 0.83
C LEU A 234 -10.21 -6.13 0.63
N ASP A 235 -10.97 -6.11 1.71
CA ASP A 235 -12.44 -6.14 1.73
C ASP A 235 -13.02 -5.20 0.67
N LYS A 236 -12.57 -3.94 0.66
CA LYS A 236 -13.07 -2.89 -0.25
C LYS A 236 -12.93 -3.23 -1.74
N THR A 237 -11.92 -4.01 -2.12
CA THR A 237 -11.63 -4.40 -3.52
C THR A 237 -12.11 -5.80 -3.87
N CYS A 238 -12.20 -6.68 -2.88
CA CYS A 238 -12.53 -8.09 -3.10
C CYS A 238 -14.02 -8.37 -2.89
N ILE A 239 -14.74 -7.50 -2.17
CA ILE A 239 -16.17 -7.60 -1.87
C ILE A 239 -16.98 -6.62 -2.71
N HIS A 240 -18.03 -7.10 -3.37
CA HIS A 240 -18.84 -6.26 -4.26
C HIS A 240 -19.80 -5.35 -3.47
N GLN A 241 -19.40 -4.11 -3.23
CA GLN A 241 -20.14 -3.18 -2.33
C GLN A 241 -21.56 -2.81 -2.83
N THR A 242 -21.80 -2.82 -4.15
CA THR A 242 -23.07 -2.34 -4.73
C THR A 242 -24.05 -3.45 -5.13
N ASN A 243 -23.63 -4.72 -5.20
CA ASN A 243 -24.47 -5.83 -5.64
C ASN A 243 -24.62 -6.79 -4.47
N LYS A 244 -25.82 -6.80 -3.87
CA LYS A 244 -26.11 -7.58 -2.66
C LYS A 244 -26.14 -9.07 -2.91
N ASP A 245 -26.39 -9.51 -4.14
CA ASP A 245 -26.42 -10.94 -4.45
C ASP A 245 -24.99 -11.49 -4.48
N LEU A 246 -24.05 -10.80 -5.15
CA LEU A 246 -22.63 -11.15 -5.10
C LEU A 246 -22.06 -11.08 -3.68
N GLN A 247 -22.46 -10.07 -2.91
CA GLN A 247 -22.05 -9.96 -1.50
C GLN A 247 -22.55 -11.14 -0.65
N ARG A 248 -23.75 -11.67 -0.93
CA ARG A 248 -24.32 -12.83 -0.23
C ARG A 248 -23.63 -14.14 -0.58
N GLU A 249 -23.06 -14.25 -1.77
CA GLU A 249 -22.24 -15.41 -2.18
C GLU A 249 -20.91 -15.47 -1.42
N GLY A 250 -20.61 -14.50 -0.55
CA GLY A 250 -19.35 -14.40 0.17
C GLY A 250 -18.25 -13.72 -0.64
N ILE A 251 -18.63 -13.00 -1.72
CA ILE A 251 -17.77 -12.09 -2.47
C ILE A 251 -17.91 -10.69 -1.91
#